data_AF-A0A956MZA4-F1
#
_entry.id   AF-A0A956MZA4-F1
#
_cell.length_a   1.000
_cell.length_b   1.000
_cell.length_c   1.000
_cell.angle_alpha   90.00
_cell.angle_beta   90.00
_cell.angle_gamma   90.00
#
_symmetry.space_group_name_H-M   'P 1'
#
loop_
_entity.id
_entity.type
_entity.pdbx_description
1 polymer ?
#
loop_
_entity_poly.entity_id
_entity_poly.type
_entity_poly.pdbx_seq_one_letter_code
_entity_poly.pdbx_strand_id
1 'polypeptide(L)'
;MNNLILGAVFLIAGTCIGAGMLGFPVATAAAGFYPTLMAFLLVWAIMTFTALAMLEVSLLLDGDTNLISMVEKVLGKRAKKIIWLIYLLFLYSILAAYTSGGVTIIAQMLNIKLNS
;
A
#
# COMPACT_ATOMS: atom_id res chain seq x y z
N MET A 1 8.41 -24.65 12.70
CA MET A 1 8.87 -23.48 11.93
C MET A 1 7.99 -23.11 10.73
N ASN A 2 6.95 -23.88 10.34
CA ASN A 2 6.25 -23.65 9.07
C ASN A 2 5.06 -22.67 9.15
N ASN A 3 4.41 -22.55 10.32
CA ASN A 3 3.17 -21.76 10.44
C ASN A 3 3.42 -20.25 10.40
N LEU A 4 4.60 -19.79 10.85
CA LEU A 4 4.93 -18.37 10.94
C LEU A 4 5.25 -17.79 9.55
N ILE A 5 5.97 -18.55 8.71
CA ILE A 5 6.24 -18.18 7.32
C ILE A 5 4.93 -18.15 6.54
N LEU A 6 4.08 -19.16 6.71
CA LEU A 6 2.78 -19.20 6.05
C LEU A 6 1.89 -18.02 6.47
N GLY A 7 1.83 -17.71 7.77
CA GLY A 7 1.09 -16.56 8.29
C GLY A 7 1.63 -15.22 7.78
N ALA A 8 2.96 -15.06 7.71
CA ALA A 8 3.59 -13.86 7.16
C ALA A 8 3.28 -13.69 5.66
N VAL A 9 3.36 -14.76 4.87
CA VAL A 9 3.01 -14.73 3.43
C VAL A 9 1.55 -14.35 3.25
N PHE A 10 0.64 -14.91 4.05
CA PHE A 10 -0.79 -14.58 3.96
C PHE A 10 -1.09 -13.13 4.34
N LEU A 11 -0.40 -12.60 5.35
CA LEU A 11 -0.53 -11.20 5.75
C LEU A 11 -0.06 -10.25 4.64
N ILE A 12 1.10 -10.55 4.02
CA ILE A 12 1.62 -9.76 2.90
C ILE A 12 0.69 -9.88 1.68
N ALA A 13 0.21 -11.08 1.36
CA ALA A 13 -0.74 -11.27 0.26
C ALA A 13 -2.05 -10.51 0.50
N GLY A 14 -2.56 -10.49 1.73
CA GLY A 14 -3.77 -9.77 2.11
C GLY A 14 -3.65 -8.25 1.98
N THR A 15 -2.48 -7.68 2.30
CA THR A 15 -2.24 -6.23 2.12
C THR A 15 -2.05 -5.86 0.64
N CYS A 16 -1.49 -6.75 -0.17
CA CYS A 16 -1.37 -6.56 -1.63
C CYS A 16 -2.73 -6.64 -2.36
N ILE A 17 -3.62 -7.57 -1.97
CA ILE A 17 -4.91 -7.81 -2.64
C ILE A 17 -5.98 -6.77 -2.25
N GLY A 18 -5.73 -5.88 -1.27
CA GLY A 18 -6.70 -4.97 -0.64
C GLY A 18 -7.66 -4.22 -1.57
N ALA A 19 -8.65 -3.53 -1.00
CA ALA A 19 -9.85 -3.00 -1.71
C ALA A 19 -9.60 -2.25 -3.04
N GLY A 20 -8.42 -1.64 -3.21
CA GLY A 20 -8.02 -1.00 -4.48
C GLY A 20 -7.95 -1.95 -5.67
N MET A 21 -7.61 -3.23 -5.48
CA MET A 21 -7.39 -4.18 -6.59
C MET A 21 -8.65 -4.47 -7.40
N LEU A 22 -9.84 -4.32 -6.81
CA LEU A 22 -11.12 -4.52 -7.50
C LEU A 22 -11.45 -3.37 -8.48
N GLY A 23 -10.98 -2.16 -8.22
CA GLY A 23 -11.23 -0.99 -9.07
C GLY A 23 -10.22 -0.81 -10.21
N PHE A 24 -9.02 -1.39 -10.07
CA PHE A 24 -7.93 -1.21 -11.04
C PHE A 24 -8.23 -1.73 -12.45
N PRO A 25 -8.78 -2.95 -12.64
CA PRO A 25 -9.10 -3.45 -13.98
C PRO A 25 -10.17 -2.60 -14.67
N VAL A 26 -11.16 -2.10 -13.93
CA VAL A 26 -12.23 -1.26 -14.47
C VAL A 26 -11.69 0.11 -14.89
N ALA A 27 -10.82 0.72 -14.08
CA ALA A 27 -10.21 2.01 -14.40
C ALA A 27 -9.22 1.92 -15.58
N THR A 28 -8.51 0.80 -15.72
CA THR A 28 -7.49 0.61 -16.78
C THR A 28 -8.03 -0.05 -18.04
N ALA A 29 -9.22 -0.68 -18.00
CA ALA A 29 -9.88 -1.21 -19.19
C ALA A 29 -10.20 -0.12 -20.23
N ALA A 30 -10.42 1.12 -19.79
CA ALA A 30 -10.63 2.27 -20.67
C ALA A 30 -9.40 2.64 -21.53
N ALA A 31 -8.18 2.27 -21.10
CA ALA A 31 -6.93 2.56 -21.80
C ALA A 31 -6.52 1.50 -22.83
N GLY A 32 -7.17 0.33 -22.82
CA GLY A 32 -6.87 -0.80 -23.72
C GLY A 32 -5.95 -1.87 -23.08
N PHE A 33 -6.05 -3.11 -23.58
CA PHE A 33 -5.39 -4.27 -22.97
C PHE A 33 -3.86 -4.21 -22.98
N TYR A 34 -3.27 -3.87 -24.13
CA TYR A 34 -1.82 -3.88 -24.32
C TYR A 34 -1.07 -2.83 -23.47
N PRO A 35 -1.46 -1.53 -23.45
CA PRO A 35 -0.80 -0.54 -22.61
C PRO A 35 -0.97 -0.84 -21.11
N THR A 36 -2.15 -1.34 -20.71
CA THR A 36 -2.41 -1.74 -19.32
C THR A 36 -1.50 -2.89 -18.89
N LEU A 37 -1.36 -3.94 -19.69
CA LEU A 37 -0.46 -5.05 -19.39
C LEU A 37 0.99 -4.60 -19.21
N MET A 38 1.48 -3.72 -20.10
CA MET A 38 2.83 -3.19 -20.01
C MET A 38 3.03 -2.32 -18.77
N ALA A 39 2.04 -1.50 -18.41
CA ALA A 39 2.07 -0.70 -17.17
C ALA A 39 2.09 -1.58 -15.91
N PHE A 40 1.29 -2.64 -15.86
CA PHE A 40 1.28 -3.58 -14.73
C PHE A 40 2.63 -4.29 -14.58
N LEU A 41 3.25 -4.73 -15.67
CA LEU A 41 4.59 -5.35 -15.63
C LEU A 41 5.66 -4.37 -15.13
N LEU A 42 5.63 -3.11 -15.58
CA LEU A 42 6.57 -2.08 -15.12
C LEU A 42 6.39 -1.77 -13.64
N VAL A 43 5.15 -1.56 -13.19
CA VAL A 43 4.84 -1.30 -11.77
C VAL A 43 5.26 -2.49 -10.91
N TRP A 44 4.97 -3.72 -11.36
CA TRP A 44 5.42 -4.93 -10.68
C TRP A 44 6.94 -4.96 -10.50
N ALA A 45 7.70 -4.73 -11.58
CA ALA A 45 9.17 -4.73 -11.51
C ALA A 45 9.72 -3.66 -10.55
N ILE A 46 9.19 -2.44 -10.60
CA ILE A 46 9.61 -1.34 -9.72
C ILE A 46 9.26 -1.65 -8.25
N MET A 47 8.08 -2.22 -8.00
CA MET A 47 7.65 -2.60 -6.65
C MET A 47 8.50 -3.74 -6.08
N THR A 48 8.82 -4.75 -6.88
CA THR A 48 9.72 -5.85 -6.47
C THR A 48 11.12 -5.32 -6.17
N PHE A 49 11.67 -4.45 -7.02
CA PHE A 49 12.97 -3.84 -6.77
C PHE A 49 12.99 -3.02 -5.47
N THR A 50 11.96 -2.20 -5.23
CA THR A 50 11.83 -1.40 -4.02
C THR A 50 11.70 -2.28 -2.76
N ALA A 51 10.95 -3.38 -2.85
CA ALA A 51 10.80 -4.33 -1.76
C ALA A 51 12.13 -5.01 -1.39
N LEU A 52 12.93 -5.40 -2.39
CA LEU A 52 14.26 -5.96 -2.19
C LEU A 52 15.23 -4.93 -1.56
N ALA A 53 15.22 -3.69 -2.03
CA ALA A 53 16.03 -2.63 -1.44
C ALA A 53 15.64 -2.34 0.02
N MET A 54 14.34 -2.33 0.32
CA MET A 54 13.85 -2.16 1.70
C MET A 54 14.24 -3.36 2.58
N LEU A 55 14.23 -4.58 2.03
CA LEU A 55 14.68 -5.78 2.72
C LEU A 55 16.18 -5.72 3.04
N GLU A 56 17.01 -5.28 2.10
CA GLU A 56 18.46 -5.12 2.31
C GLU A 56 18.75 -4.11 3.42
N VAL A 57 18.11 -2.94 3.39
CA VAL A 57 18.21 -1.94 4.47
C VAL A 57 17.72 -2.51 5.79
N SER A 58 16.62 -3.27 5.79
CA SER A 58 16.08 -3.88 7.00
C SER A 58 17.02 -4.95 7.59
N LEU A 59 17.82 -5.64 6.79
CA LEU A 59 18.80 -6.63 7.24
C LEU A 59 20.10 -5.99 7.71
N LEU A 60 20.50 -4.86 7.12
CA LEU A 60 21.71 -4.11 7.53
C LEU A 60 21.53 -3.38 8.87
N LEU A 61 20.29 -3.16 9.31
CA LEU A 61 19.97 -2.52 10.58
C LEU A 61 19.57 -3.59 11.62
N ASP A 62 20.53 -4.03 12.44
CA ASP A 62 20.35 -5.01 13.53
C ASP A 62 19.50 -4.54 14.74
N GLY A 63 18.36 -3.90 14.51
CA GLY A 63 17.47 -3.53 15.62
C GLY A 63 16.04 -3.31 15.21
N ASP A 64 15.12 -3.57 16.16
CA ASP A 64 13.69 -3.24 16.10
C ASP A 64 13.51 -1.76 15.78
N THR A 65 13.49 -1.45 14.49
CA THR A 65 13.45 -0.08 14.01
C THR A 65 12.22 0.11 13.15
N ASN A 66 11.34 0.98 13.63
CA ASN A 66 10.23 1.48 12.85
C ASN A 66 10.76 2.09 11.54
N LEU A 67 9.96 2.08 10.46
CA LEU A 67 10.30 2.67 9.16
C LEU A 67 10.84 4.12 9.30
N ILE A 68 10.31 4.88 10.26
CA ILE A 68 10.78 6.24 10.60
C ILE A 68 12.21 6.26 11.18
N SER A 69 12.59 5.22 11.93
CA SER A 69 13.93 5.05 12.50
C SER A 69 14.94 4.52 11.46
N MET A 70 14.49 3.66 10.54
CA MET A 70 15.30 3.26 9.38
C MET A 70 15.66 4.48 8.52
N VAL A 71 14.68 5.34 8.25
CA VAL A 71 14.88 6.60 7.54
C VAL A 71 15.85 7.54 8.26
N GLU A 72 15.80 7.61 9.60
CA GLU A 72 16.76 8.42 10.37
C GLU A 72 18.20 7.97 10.15
N LYS A 73 18.43 6.65 10.07
CA LYS A 73 19.77 6.08 9.87
C LYS A 73 20.27 6.20 8.43
N VAL A 74 19.39 6.13 7.42
CA VAL A 74 19.79 6.22 6.00
C VAL A 74 19.85 7.66 5.49
N LEU A 75 18.87 8.52 5.83
CA LEU A 75 18.76 9.90 5.31
C LEU A 75 19.05 10.99 6.37
N GLY A 76 19.18 10.63 7.64
CA GLY A 76 19.45 11.56 8.74
C GLY A 76 18.22 12.17 9.41
N LYS A 77 18.46 12.92 10.50
CA LYS A 77 17.43 13.45 11.41
C LYS A 77 16.47 14.48 10.79
N ARG A 78 16.92 15.23 9.77
CA ARG A 78 16.07 16.22 9.08
C ARG A 78 15.03 15.53 8.20
N ALA A 79 15.45 14.52 7.45
CA ALA A 79 14.56 13.72 6.62
C ALA A 79 13.52 12.94 7.44
N LYS A 80 13.90 12.44 8.62
CA LYS A 80 12.98 11.80 9.58
C LYS A 80 11.73 12.64 9.86
N LYS A 81 11.89 13.94 10.16
CA LYS A 81 10.75 14.83 10.49
C LYS A 81 9.81 15.01 9.31
N ILE A 82 10.37 15.18 8.12
CA ILE A 82 9.60 15.35 6.88
C ILE A 82 8.83 14.06 6.55
N ILE A 83 9.52 12.91 6.56
CA ILE A 83 8.91 11.62 6.27
C ILE A 83 7.87 11.23 7.33
N TRP A 84 8.11 11.55 8.60
CA TRP A 84 7.12 11.35 9.65
C TRP A 84 5.82 12.13 9.39
N LEU A 85 5.94 13.41 8.98
CA LEU A 85 4.79 14.22 8.62
C LEU A 85 4.03 13.67 7.40
N ILE A 86 4.77 13.29 6.35
CA ILE A 86 4.20 12.70 5.13
C ILE A 86 3.49 11.38 5.45
N TYR A 87 4.10 10.55 6.29
CA TYR A 87 3.56 9.26 6.69
C TYR A 87 2.23 9.41 7.45
N LEU A 88 2.12 10.40 8.33
CA LEU A 88 0.86 10.72 9.01
C LEU A 88 -0.23 11.19 8.04
N LEU A 89 0.11 12.08 7.10
CA LEU A 89 -0.83 12.57 6.09
C LEU A 89 -1.30 11.43 5.18
N PHE A 90 -0.40 10.53 4.79
CA PHE A 90 -0.70 9.35 4.00
C PHE A 90 -1.66 8.40 4.72
N LEU A 91 -1.40 8.09 5.99
CA LEU A 91 -2.30 7.26 6.80
C LEU A 91 -3.68 7.90 6.97
N TYR A 92 -3.73 9.21 7.19
CA TYR A 92 -4.99 9.94 7.30
C TYR A 92 -5.78 9.91 5.98
N SER A 93 -5.10 10.11 4.85
CA SER A 93 -5.70 10.03 3.51
C SER A 93 -6.28 8.65 3.24
N ILE A 94 -5.55 7.58 3.57
CA ILE A 94 -6.01 6.21 3.44
C ILE A 94 -7.23 5.96 4.34
N LEU A 95 -7.18 6.37 5.60
CA LEU A 95 -8.30 6.21 6.54
C LEU A 95 -9.57 6.89 6.00
N ALA A 96 -9.45 8.14 5.53
CA ALA A 96 -10.55 8.88 4.93
C ALA A 96 -11.10 8.20 3.66
N ALA A 97 -10.22 7.69 2.80
CA ALA A 97 -10.62 6.95 1.59
C ALA A 97 -11.37 5.66 1.94
N TYR A 98 -10.90 4.89 2.93
CA TYR A 98 -11.58 3.69 3.40
C TYR A 98 -12.92 3.99 4.06
N THR A 99 -13.02 5.06 4.87
CA THR A 99 -14.31 5.49 5.44
C THR A 99 -15.28 5.92 4.35
N SER A 100 -14.84 6.72 3.38
CA SER A 100 -15.68 7.15 2.26
C SER A 100 -16.16 5.97 1.41
N GLY A 101 -15.26 5.07 1.01
CA GLY A 101 -15.60 3.86 0.29
C GLY A 101 -16.54 2.95 1.08
N GLY A 102 -16.28 2.76 2.38
CA GLY A 102 -17.14 1.95 3.26
C GLY A 102 -18.56 2.50 3.38
N VAL A 103 -18.71 3.82 3.53
CA VAL A 103 -20.03 4.47 3.58
C VAL A 103 -20.82 4.25 2.29
N THR A 104 -20.18 4.33 1.11
CA THR A 104 -20.88 4.07 -0.16
C THR A 104 -21.42 2.63 -0.26
N ILE A 105 -20.64 1.64 0.18
CA ILE A 105 -21.05 0.23 0.17
C ILE A 105 -22.21 0.00 1.15
N ILE A 106 -22.14 0.58 2.35
CA ILE A 106 -23.19 0.46 3.36
C ILE A 106 -24.49 1.15 2.90
N ALA A 107 -24.39 2.33 2.29
CA ALA A 107 -25.55 3.05 1.75
C ALA A 107 -26.25 2.26 0.62
N GLN A 108 -25.47 1.62 -0.25
CA GLN A 108 -25.99 0.73 -1.29
C GLN A 108 -26.73 -0.48 -0.69
N MET A 109 -26.18 -1.11 0.35
CA MET A 109 -26.79 -2.26 1.03
C MET A 109 -28.09 -1.92 1.75
N LEU A 110 -28.18 -0.72 2.34
CA LEU A 110 -29.37 -0.23 3.05
C LEU A 110 -30.44 0.38 2.12
N ASN A 111 -30.22 0.38 0.79
CA ASN A 111 -31.10 0.99 -0.21
C ASN A 111 -31.45 2.46 0.12
N ILE A 112 -30.57 3.15 0.84
CA ILE A 112 -30.71 4.57 1.08
C ILE A 112 -30.29 5.23 -0.23
N LYS A 113 -31.28 5.62 -1.05
CA LYS A 113 -31.04 6.54 -2.16
C LYS A 113 -30.42 7.80 -1.55
N LEU A 114 -29.10 7.94 -1.70
CA LEU A 114 -28.44 9.23 -1.61
C LEU A 114 -28.99 10.04 -2.78
N ASN A 115 -30.09 10.75 -2.51
CA ASN A 115 -30.80 11.62 -3.42
C ASN A 115 -29.83 12.74 -3.83
N SER A 116 -29.16 12.55 -4.98
CA SER A 116 -28.60 13.65 -5.76
C SER A 116 -29.74 14.51 -6.29
#